data_AF-A0A7V9FKV9-F1
#
_entry.id   AF-A0A7V9FKV9-F1
#
_cell.length_a   1.000
_cell.length_b   1.000
_cell.length_c   1.000
_cell.angle_alpha   90.00
_cell.angle_beta   90.00
_cell.angle_gamma   90.00
#
_symmetry.space_group_name_H-M   'P 1'
#
loop_
_entity.id
_entity.type
_entity.pdbx_description
1 polymer ?
#
loop_
_entity_poly.entity_id
_entity_poly.type
_entity_poly.pdbx_seq_one_letter_code
_entity_poly.pdbx_strand_id
1 'polypeptide(L)'
;MTTSDELREVMRRYPFGVSVVTVDLEGERLGLTVSSLSSFALEPPLVGISIARQAALHELLRAAGSFAVSLLGGDQVSLAQHFARGVPPIALWHGISLRNGGRAPLLEGALGWLECDLDAEHAAGDHTVFVGRVTRAEQGRAGMPLLRVDGDYRSA
;
A
#
# COMPACT_ATOMS: atom_id res chain seq x y z
N MET A 1 -14.97 -20.83 18.37
CA MET A 1 -13.89 -20.32 17.50
C MET A 1 -14.55 -19.50 16.41
N THR A 2 -14.03 -18.31 16.12
CA THR A 2 -14.54 -17.44 15.04
C THR A 2 -14.15 -18.01 13.67
N THR A 3 -15.05 -17.98 12.71
CA THR A 3 -14.80 -18.35 11.32
C THR A 3 -14.23 -17.17 10.51
N SER A 4 -13.57 -17.47 9.39
CA SER A 4 -13.05 -16.42 8.50
C SER A 4 -14.15 -15.52 7.93
N ASP A 5 -15.35 -16.06 7.70
CA ASP A 5 -16.48 -15.31 7.16
C ASP A 5 -17.08 -14.37 8.20
N GLU A 6 -17.22 -14.80 9.46
CA GLU A 6 -17.65 -13.92 10.57
C GLU A 6 -16.70 -12.74 10.75
N LEU A 7 -15.38 -12.99 10.74
CA LEU A 7 -14.38 -11.92 10.81
C LEU A 7 -14.51 -10.97 9.62
N ARG A 8 -14.64 -11.50 8.40
CA ARG A 8 -14.74 -10.69 7.18
C ARG A 8 -15.98 -9.79 7.21
N GLU A 9 -17.13 -10.32 7.63
CA GLU A 9 -18.38 -9.58 7.70
C GLU A 9 -18.34 -8.44 8.73
N VAL A 10 -17.74 -8.68 9.91
CA VAL A 10 -17.55 -7.62 10.90
C VAL A 10 -16.58 -6.56 10.37
N MET A 11 -15.46 -6.97 9.79
CA MET A 11 -14.41 -6.05 9.31
C MET A 11 -14.84 -5.25 8.08
N ARG A 12 -15.78 -5.75 7.26
CA ARG A 12 -16.38 -4.99 6.15
C ARG A 12 -17.02 -3.67 6.61
N ARG A 13 -17.49 -3.61 7.86
CA ARG A 13 -18.14 -2.42 8.44
C ARG A 13 -17.15 -1.35 8.89
N TYR A 14 -15.87 -1.69 9.03
CA TYR A 14 -14.84 -0.75 9.46
C TYR A 14 -14.18 -0.10 8.23
N PRO A 15 -14.20 1.24 8.11
CA PRO A 15 -13.63 1.90 6.95
C PRO A 15 -12.10 1.84 6.98
N PHE A 16 -11.50 1.51 5.84
CA PHE A 16 -10.05 1.56 5.66
C PHE A 16 -9.66 2.61 4.64
N GLY A 17 -8.62 3.39 4.93
CA GLY A 17 -7.95 4.19 3.91
C GLY A 17 -7.29 3.28 2.87
N VAL A 18 -7.26 3.73 1.62
CA VAL A 18 -6.66 2.98 0.50
C VAL A 18 -5.34 3.63 0.11
N SER A 19 -4.30 2.82 -0.01
CA SER A 19 -3.00 3.24 -0.52
C SER A 19 -2.46 2.24 -1.53
N VAL A 20 -1.47 2.66 -2.30
CA VAL A 20 -0.66 1.75 -3.13
C VAL A 20 0.74 1.71 -2.56
N VAL A 21 1.22 0.51 -2.26
CA VAL A 21 2.60 0.22 -1.94
C VAL A 21 3.33 -0.10 -3.23
N THR A 22 4.49 0.50 -3.45
CA THR A 22 5.36 0.21 -4.58
C THR A 22 6.73 -0.22 -4.09
N VAL A 23 7.37 -1.08 -4.88
CA VAL A 23 8.71 -1.60 -4.64
C VAL A 23 9.48 -1.53 -5.95
N ASP A 24 10.76 -1.18 -5.86
CA ASP A 24 11.71 -1.21 -6.97
C ASP A 24 12.97 -1.95 -6.50
N LEU A 25 13.32 -3.02 -7.19
CA LEU A 25 14.61 -3.69 -7.05
C LEU A 25 15.32 -3.62 -8.40
N GLU A 26 16.24 -2.67 -8.53
CA GLU A 26 17.09 -2.52 -9.73
C GLU A 26 16.31 -2.44 -11.05
N GLY A 27 15.12 -1.82 -11.03
CA GLY A 27 14.22 -1.68 -12.18
C GLY A 27 13.10 -2.73 -12.23
N GLU A 28 13.19 -3.81 -11.45
CA GLU A 28 12.05 -4.71 -11.23
C GLU A 28 11.06 -4.03 -10.29
N ARG A 29 9.95 -3.56 -10.87
CA ARG A 29 8.97 -2.73 -10.17
C ARG A 29 7.64 -3.45 -10.01
N LEU A 30 7.13 -3.50 -8.79
CA LEU A 30 5.77 -3.93 -8.49
C LEU A 30 5.02 -2.90 -7.66
N GLY A 31 3.70 -2.97 -7.73
CA GLY A 31 2.78 -2.16 -6.95
C GLY A 31 1.61 -3.00 -6.48
N LEU A 32 1.10 -2.71 -5.29
CA LEU A 32 -0.02 -3.42 -4.69
C LEU A 32 -0.91 -2.44 -3.94
N THR A 33 -2.22 -2.51 -4.19
CA THR A 33 -3.19 -1.80 -3.38
C THR A 33 -3.32 -2.47 -2.02
N VAL A 34 -3.20 -1.67 -0.96
CA VAL A 34 -3.35 -2.10 0.42
C VAL A 34 -4.35 -1.20 1.15
N SER A 35 -5.04 -1.80 2.12
CA SER A 35 -5.92 -1.09 3.04
C SER A 35 -5.52 -1.30 4.50
N SER A 36 -4.32 -1.85 4.71
CA SER A 36 -3.77 -2.19 6.03
C SER A 36 -2.82 -1.12 6.57
N LEU A 37 -2.54 -0.07 5.81
CA LEU A 37 -1.57 0.95 6.20
C LEU A 37 -1.96 1.57 7.54
N SER A 38 -1.04 1.54 8.49
CA SER A 38 -1.23 2.13 9.81
C SER A 38 0.03 2.85 10.27
N SER A 39 -0.13 3.99 10.94
CA SER A 39 0.97 4.64 11.65
C SER A 39 1.22 3.91 12.97
N PHE A 40 2.45 3.49 13.23
CA PHE A 40 2.83 2.76 14.45
C PHE A 40 3.53 3.65 15.49
N ALA A 41 4.42 4.54 15.05
CA ALA A 41 5.15 5.44 15.94
C ALA A 41 5.54 6.73 15.22
N LEU A 42 5.76 7.80 16.00
CA LEU A 42 6.31 9.06 15.51
C LEU A 42 7.81 9.23 15.81
N GLU A 43 8.34 8.48 16.79
CA GLU A 43 9.77 8.48 17.14
C GLU A 43 10.25 7.05 17.46
N PRO A 44 11.05 6.41 16.57
CA PRO A 44 11.27 6.82 15.20
C PRO A 44 9.94 6.77 14.40
N PRO A 45 9.83 7.46 13.25
CA PRO A 45 8.60 7.46 12.45
C PRO A 45 8.43 6.10 11.77
N LEU A 46 7.42 5.33 12.20
CA LEU A 46 7.16 3.96 11.75
C LEU A 46 5.75 3.82 11.19
N VAL A 47 5.63 3.09 10.08
CA VAL A 47 4.36 2.64 9.51
C VAL A 47 4.36 1.12 9.31
N GLY A 48 3.18 0.52 9.33
CA GLY A 48 2.98 -0.91 9.08
C GLY A 48 2.08 -1.16 7.88
N ILE A 49 2.42 -2.19 7.10
CA ILE A 49 1.58 -2.76 6.03
C ILE A 49 1.53 -4.28 6.17
N SER A 50 0.38 -4.88 5.90
CA SER A 50 0.19 -6.34 5.92
C SER A 50 0.06 -6.84 4.49
N ILE A 51 0.95 -7.73 4.08
CA ILE A 51 1.03 -8.26 2.72
C ILE A 51 0.87 -9.78 2.78
N ALA A 52 -0.01 -10.32 1.94
CA ALA A 52 -0.20 -11.75 1.84
C ALA A 52 1.09 -12.43 1.36
N ARG A 53 1.46 -13.56 1.96
CA ARG A 53 2.72 -14.26 1.64
C ARG A 53 2.81 -14.71 0.18
N GLN A 54 1.67 -14.97 -0.45
CA GLN A 54 1.54 -15.35 -1.86
C GLN A 54 1.55 -14.17 -2.84
N ALA A 55 1.54 -12.92 -2.37
CA ALA A 55 1.57 -11.76 -3.25
C ALA A 55 2.95 -11.65 -3.91
N ALA A 56 3.00 -11.38 -5.22
CA ALA A 56 4.27 -11.24 -5.96
C ALA A 56 5.18 -10.14 -5.36
N LEU A 57 4.58 -9.08 -4.81
CA LEU A 57 5.29 -7.99 -4.15
C LEU A 57 5.98 -8.41 -2.83
N HIS A 58 5.58 -9.53 -2.21
CA HIS A 58 6.08 -9.93 -0.89
C HIS A 58 7.59 -10.19 -0.87
N GLU A 59 8.08 -11.09 -1.74
CA GLU A 59 9.51 -11.41 -1.79
C GLU A 59 10.33 -10.26 -2.40
N LEU A 60 9.75 -9.53 -3.36
CA LEU A 60 10.40 -8.36 -3.94
C LEU A 60 10.63 -7.26 -2.88
N LEU A 61 9.64 -6.99 -2.02
CA LEU A 61 9.76 -6.02 -0.93
C LEU A 61 10.88 -6.41 0.03
N ARG A 62 10.91 -7.68 0.45
CA ARG A 62 11.97 -8.21 1.31
C ARG A 62 13.35 -8.05 0.67
N ALA A 63 13.49 -8.38 -0.61
CA ALA A 63 14.75 -8.26 -1.33
C ALA A 63 15.21 -6.81 -1.55
N ALA A 64 14.27 -5.90 -1.86
CA ALA A 64 14.54 -4.48 -2.05
C ALA A 64 14.91 -3.76 -0.74
N GLY A 65 14.45 -4.25 0.42
CA GLY A 65 14.71 -3.63 1.72
C GLY A 65 14.12 -2.23 1.89
N SER A 66 13.27 -1.80 0.95
CA SER A 66 12.63 -0.49 0.96
C SER A 66 11.36 -0.53 0.11
N PHE A 67 10.46 0.41 0.38
CA PHE A 67 9.21 0.57 -0.36
C PHE A 67 8.73 2.01 -0.30
N ALA A 68 7.79 2.35 -1.16
CA ALA A 68 7.09 3.62 -1.08
C ALA A 68 5.58 3.41 -0.98
N VAL A 69 4.88 4.41 -0.46
CA VAL A 69 3.44 4.39 -0.24
C VAL A 69 2.83 5.65 -0.82
N SER A 70 1.78 5.49 -1.64
CA SER A 70 0.96 6.59 -2.16
C SER A 70 -0.45 6.52 -1.57
N LEU A 71 -0.86 7.56 -0.82
CA LEU A 71 -2.18 7.67 -0.19
C LEU A 71 -3.22 8.13 -1.23
N LEU A 72 -4.21 7.30 -1.55
CA LEU A 72 -5.11 7.58 -2.66
C LEU A 72 -6.26 8.53 -2.26
N GLY A 73 -6.60 9.44 -3.18
CA GLY A 73 -7.79 10.28 -3.12
C GLY A 73 -9.02 9.58 -3.70
N GLY A 74 -10.22 10.04 -3.31
CA GLY A 74 -11.50 9.40 -3.64
C GLY A 74 -11.81 9.24 -5.13
N ASP A 75 -11.16 10.02 -5.99
CA ASP A 75 -11.21 9.96 -7.46
C ASP A 75 -10.22 8.95 -8.08
N GLN A 76 -9.33 8.35 -7.29
CA GLN A 76 -8.30 7.40 -7.73
C GLN A 76 -8.74 5.93 -7.61
N VAL A 77 -10.05 5.66 -7.71
CA VAL A 77 -10.62 4.29 -7.69
C VAL A 77 -10.01 3.41 -8.78
N SER A 78 -9.77 3.95 -9.98
CA SER A 78 -9.19 3.22 -11.10
C SER A 78 -7.77 2.72 -10.78
N LEU A 79 -6.95 3.56 -10.15
CA LEU A 79 -5.62 3.18 -9.69
C LEU A 79 -5.69 2.08 -8.61
N ALA A 80 -6.58 2.23 -7.63
CA ALA A 80 -6.78 1.22 -6.59
C ALA A 80 -7.21 -0.14 -7.19
N GLN A 81 -8.10 -0.15 -8.18
CA GLN A 81 -8.50 -1.38 -8.85
C GLN A 81 -7.37 -1.97 -9.69
N HIS A 82 -6.59 -1.14 -10.37
CA HIS A 82 -5.46 -1.57 -11.20
C HIS A 82 -4.42 -2.33 -10.39
N PHE A 83 -3.99 -1.77 -9.26
CA PHE A 83 -3.00 -2.39 -8.38
C PHE A 83 -3.56 -3.47 -7.44
N ALA A 84 -4.88 -3.68 -7.39
CA ALA A 84 -5.50 -4.79 -6.66
C ALA A 84 -5.66 -6.07 -7.50
N ARG A 85 -5.74 -5.97 -8.83
CA ARG A 85 -6.07 -7.09 -9.73
C ARG A 85 -4.91 -8.06 -10.00
N GLY A 86 -3.69 -7.74 -9.56
CA GLY A 86 -2.50 -8.54 -9.89
C GLY A 86 -2.16 -8.50 -11.37
N VAL A 87 -2.20 -7.30 -11.98
CA VAL A 87 -1.82 -7.09 -13.38
C VAL A 87 -0.39 -7.57 -13.61
N PRO A 88 -0.09 -8.26 -14.74
CA PRO A 88 1.26 -8.72 -15.03
C PRO A 88 2.28 -7.56 -14.95
N PRO A 89 3.50 -7.78 -14.42
CA PRO A 89 4.48 -6.71 -14.18
C PRO A 89 4.76 -5.85 -15.42
N ILE A 90 4.80 -6.47 -16.60
CA ILE A 90 5.04 -5.80 -17.89
C ILE A 90 3.95 -4.79 -18.26
N ALA A 91 2.71 -4.99 -17.80
CA ALA A 91 1.58 -4.11 -18.09
C ALA A 91 1.21 -3.18 -16.92
N LEU A 92 1.78 -3.45 -15.74
CA LEU A 92 1.43 -2.78 -14.49
C LEU A 92 1.67 -1.27 -14.53
N TRP A 93 2.62 -0.81 -15.32
CA TRP A 93 3.02 0.60 -15.34
C TRP A 93 2.54 1.36 -16.59
N HIS A 94 1.89 0.68 -17.54
CA HIS A 94 1.40 1.34 -18.76
C HIS A 94 0.28 2.34 -18.45
N GLY A 95 0.47 3.58 -18.89
CA GLY A 95 -0.52 4.65 -18.67
C GLY A 95 -0.62 5.14 -17.22
N ILE A 96 0.26 4.66 -16.33
CA ILE A 96 0.30 5.12 -14.94
C ILE A 96 1.23 6.33 -14.85
N SER A 97 0.69 7.45 -14.38
CA SER A 97 1.48 8.67 -14.13
C SER A 97 2.26 8.52 -12.82
N LEU A 98 3.58 8.69 -12.91
CA LEU A 98 4.51 8.45 -11.81
C LEU A 98 5.31 9.70 -11.48
N ARG A 99 5.62 9.84 -10.20
CA ARG A 99 6.67 10.72 -9.68
C ARG A 99 7.89 9.89 -9.33
N ASN A 100 9.06 10.48 -9.48
CA ASN A 100 10.31 9.88 -9.03
C ASN A 100 10.35 9.87 -7.50
N GLY A 101 10.42 8.67 -6.92
CA GLY A 101 10.85 8.46 -5.54
C GLY A 101 12.34 8.11 -5.47
N GLY A 102 12.94 8.28 -4.31
CA GLY A 102 14.28 7.78 -3.97
C GLY A 102 14.31 6.30 -3.60
N ARG A 103 13.17 5.67 -3.26
CA ARG A 103 13.07 4.23 -2.94
C ARG A 103 12.32 3.41 -3.99
N ALA A 104 11.14 3.88 -4.39
CA ALA A 104 10.29 3.22 -5.38
C ALA A 104 9.42 4.27 -6.10
N PRO A 105 8.79 3.93 -7.24
CA PRO A 105 7.89 4.85 -7.94
C PRO A 105 6.74 5.35 -7.07
N LEU A 106 6.48 6.66 -7.12
CA LEU A 106 5.35 7.28 -6.42
C LEU A 106 4.21 7.52 -7.42
N LEU A 107 2.95 7.35 -7.01
CA LEU A 107 1.82 7.62 -7.91
C LEU A 107 1.51 9.12 -7.93
N GLU A 108 1.45 9.71 -9.12
CA GLU A 108 1.10 11.13 -9.30
C GLU A 108 -0.31 11.43 -8.77
N GLY A 109 -0.52 12.64 -8.24
CA GLY A 109 -1.84 13.07 -7.77
C GLY A 109 -2.37 12.37 -6.51
N ALA A 110 -1.54 11.65 -5.75
CA ALA A 110 -1.90 11.14 -4.44
C ALA A 110 -2.11 12.27 -3.42
N LEU A 111 -2.77 11.97 -2.29
CA LEU A 111 -2.94 12.89 -1.15
C LEU A 111 -1.66 13.05 -0.32
N GLY A 112 -0.73 12.12 -0.47
CA GLY A 112 0.58 12.17 0.15
C GLY A 112 1.38 10.93 -0.16
N TRP A 113 2.68 11.02 0.13
CA TRP A 113 3.64 9.97 -0.15
C TRP A 113 4.53 9.71 1.05
N LEU A 114 4.90 8.45 1.22
CA LEU A 114 5.90 7.99 2.19
C LEU A 114 6.96 7.19 1.46
N GLU A 115 8.22 7.39 1.83
CA GLU A 115 9.32 6.53 1.45
C GLU A 115 9.85 5.85 2.70
N CYS A 116 10.04 4.54 2.63
CA CYS A 116 10.31 3.71 3.78
C CYS A 116 11.49 2.78 3.54
N ASP A 117 12.36 2.69 4.55
CA ASP A 117 13.31 1.58 4.66
C ASP A 117 12.66 0.48 5.50
N LEU A 118 12.87 -0.77 5.11
CA LEU A 118 12.34 -1.91 5.85
C LEU A 118 13.04 -2.01 7.22
N ASP A 119 12.27 -1.93 8.29
CA ASP A 119 12.75 -1.93 9.68
C ASP A 119 12.54 -3.30 10.34
N ALA A 120 11.39 -3.95 10.11
CA ALA A 120 11.09 -5.27 10.66
C ALA A 120 10.05 -6.04 9.83
N GLU A 121 10.03 -7.36 10.04
CA GLU A 121 9.02 -8.28 9.49
C GLU A 121 8.43 -9.15 10.60
N HIS A 122 7.10 -9.26 10.62
CA HIS A 122 6.39 -10.10 11.59
C HIS A 122 5.41 -11.04 10.89
N ALA A 123 5.58 -12.34 11.14
CA ALA A 123 4.64 -13.35 10.67
C ALA A 123 3.25 -13.14 11.31
N ALA A 124 2.20 -13.03 10.48
CA ALA A 124 0.82 -12.84 10.91
C ALA A 124 -0.11 -13.77 10.12
N GLY A 125 -0.08 -15.06 10.44
CA GLY A 125 -0.84 -16.08 9.71
C GLY A 125 -0.38 -16.18 8.25
N ASP A 126 -1.33 -16.06 7.33
CA ASP A 126 -1.11 -16.06 5.87
C ASP A 126 -0.54 -14.73 5.34
N HIS A 127 -0.35 -13.74 6.21
CA HIS A 127 0.29 -12.47 5.90
C HIS A 127 1.62 -12.30 6.65
N THR A 128 2.40 -11.32 6.18
CA THR A 128 3.53 -10.73 6.90
C THR A 128 3.23 -9.25 7.12
N VAL A 129 3.39 -8.78 8.34
CA VAL A 129 3.39 -7.36 8.67
C VAL A 129 4.81 -6.83 8.45
N PHE A 130 4.97 -5.98 7.45
CA PHE A 130 6.21 -5.24 7.21
C PHE A 130 6.13 -3.90 7.92
N VAL A 131 7.14 -3.61 8.73
CA VAL A 131 7.32 -2.32 9.41
C VAL A 131 8.33 -1.51 8.62
N GLY A 132 7.91 -0.33 8.15
CA GLY A 132 8.77 0.62 7.44
C GLY A 132 9.12 1.80 8.32
N ARG A 133 10.41 2.13 8.38
CA ARG A 133 10.90 3.40 8.91
C ARG A 133 10.77 4.47 7.84
N VAL A 134 9.98 5.50 8.12
CA VAL A 134 9.74 6.59 7.17
C VAL A 134 10.98 7.47 7.07
N THR A 135 11.62 7.46 5.90
CA THR A 135 12.80 8.30 5.60
C THR A 135 12.41 9.61 4.95
N ARG A 136 11.27 9.65 4.26
CA ARG A 136 10.67 10.86 3.71
C ARG A 136 9.16 10.79 3.73
N ALA A 137 8.51 11.89 4.10
CA ALA A 137 7.08 12.08 4.00
C ALA A 137 6.79 13.40 3.26
N GLU A 138 5.87 13.37 2.31
CA GLU A 138 5.49 14.55 1.53
C GLU A 138 3.97 14.63 1.41
N GLN A 139 3.41 15.83 1.64
CA GLN A 139 2.00 16.09 1.40
C GLN A 139 1.76 16.24 -0.10
N GLY A 140 0.68 15.60 -0.57
CA GLY A 140 0.21 15.74 -1.94
C GLY A 140 -0.84 16.82 -2.07
N ARG A 141 -1.74 16.63 -3.03
CA ARG A 141 -2.87 17.55 -3.21
C ARG A 141 -3.85 17.42 -2.05
N ALA A 142 -4.60 18.48 -1.79
CA ALA A 142 -5.78 18.40 -0.94
C ALA A 142 -6.89 17.58 -1.63
N GLY A 143 -7.69 16.87 -0.83
CA GLY A 143 -8.82 16.08 -1.32
C GLY A 143 -9.32 15.10 -0.28
N MET A 144 -10.46 14.48 -0.56
CA MET A 144 -11.01 13.44 0.29
C MET A 144 -10.31 12.10 0.05
N PRO A 145 -9.99 11.32 1.10
CA PRO A 145 -9.36 10.02 0.95
C PRO A 145 -10.28 9.01 0.24
N LEU A 146 -9.65 8.09 -0.48
CA LEU A 146 -10.31 6.88 -0.93
C LEU A 146 -10.44 5.92 0.25
N LEU A 147 -11.67 5.51 0.52
CA LEU A 147 -12.00 4.54 1.54
C LEU A 147 -12.45 3.23 0.91
N ARG A 148 -12.17 2.12 1.60
CA ARG A 148 -12.77 0.81 1.36
C ARG A 148 -13.73 0.49 2.48
N VAL A 149 -15.03 0.38 2.14
CA VAL A 149 -16.12 0.12 3.08
C VAL A 149 -17.08 -0.89 2.44
N ASP A 150 -17.44 -1.93 3.19
CA ASP A 150 -18.30 -3.01 2.72
C ASP A 150 -17.77 -3.80 1.51
N GLY A 151 -16.46 -3.72 1.29
CA GLY A 151 -15.80 -4.30 0.10
C GLY A 151 -15.78 -3.39 -1.12
N ASP A 152 -16.49 -2.25 -1.08
CA ASP A 152 -16.56 -1.26 -2.13
C ASP A 152 -15.68 -0.03 -1.86
N TYR A 153 -15.41 0.72 -2.91
CA TYR A 153 -14.68 2.00 -2.83
C TYR A 153 -15.65 3.17 -2.63
N ARG A 154 -15.31 4.08 -1.70
CA ARG A 154 -16.07 5.30 -1.41
C ARG A 154 -15.12 6.49 -1.22
N SER A 155 -15.56 7.69 -1.56
CA SER A 155 -14.90 8.93 -1.12
C SER A 155 -15.45 9.33 0.24
N ALA A 156 -14.59 9.81 1.15
CA ALA A 156 -15.01 10.41 2.42
C ALA A 156 -15.55 11.83 2.26
#